data_AF-A0AAI9HR30-F1
#
_entry.id   AF-A0AAI9HR30-F1
#
_cell.length_a   1.000
_cell.length_b   1.000
_cell.length_c   1.000
_cell.angle_alpha   90.00
_cell.angle_beta   90.00
_cell.angle_gamma   90.00
#
_symmetry.space_group_name_H-M   'P 1'
#
loop_
_entity.id
_entity.type
_entity.pdbx_description
1 polymer ?
#
loop_
_entity_poly.entity_id
_entity_poly.type
_entity_poly.pdbx_seq_one_letter_code
_entity_poly.pdbx_strand_id
1 'polypeptide(L)'
;IGEGYLIPLIAVMDDPEDLRNINDFSNTVIKPNHGAGMVKIIGNNNLTSNEIEDLISQVKLWMKIDFSEISFEPHYKNIERKIIVEKSICENDIAPIDYKFHCFKQKNDSIKTLLQVIGGRFGDNGSQEFYLDNLDNCIRKIGCKTESSLVPKEHHQLLLKAMELNKVLSQDFNYVRIDWYISNGYLYFGELTFTSGAGLSVSFGDDLEKLMSEWWVL
;
A
#
# COMPACT_ATOMS: atom_id res chain seq x y z
N ILE A 1 -15.04 -0.82 6.97
CA ILE A 1 -15.41 0.00 5.78
C ILE A 1 -16.05 -0.80 4.64
N GLY A 2 -16.05 -2.15 4.66
CA GLY A 2 -16.82 -2.99 3.72
C GLY A 2 -16.05 -3.38 2.45
N GLU A 3 -16.58 -4.34 1.69
CA GLU A 3 -15.92 -4.94 0.51
C GLU A 3 -15.80 -3.99 -0.70
N GLY A 4 -16.63 -2.95 -0.79
CA GLY A 4 -16.62 -2.00 -1.90
C GLY A 4 -15.36 -1.14 -2.01
N TYR A 5 -14.46 -1.22 -1.04
CA TYR A 5 -13.14 -0.58 -1.05
C TYR A 5 -12.01 -1.58 -1.28
N LEU A 6 -12.27 -2.88 -1.37
CA LEU A 6 -11.21 -3.87 -1.61
C LEU A 6 -10.91 -3.97 -3.10
N ILE A 7 -9.65 -4.25 -3.42
CA ILE A 7 -9.28 -4.65 -4.77
C ILE A 7 -10.03 -5.97 -5.07
N PRO A 8 -10.67 -6.11 -6.25
CA PRO A 8 -11.43 -7.31 -6.56
C PRO A 8 -10.54 -8.56 -6.51
N LEU A 9 -10.92 -9.47 -5.62
CA LEU A 9 -10.23 -10.73 -5.38
C LEU A 9 -10.64 -11.76 -6.43
N ILE A 10 -9.65 -12.44 -7.01
CA ILE A 10 -9.86 -13.52 -7.97
C ILE A 10 -9.75 -14.88 -7.27
N ALA A 11 -8.71 -15.05 -6.44
CA ALA A 11 -8.50 -16.27 -5.69
C ALA A 11 -7.69 -16.02 -4.41
N VAL A 12 -7.90 -16.91 -3.43
CA VAL A 12 -7.02 -17.09 -2.26
C VAL A 12 -6.70 -18.56 -2.19
N MET A 13 -5.42 -18.90 -2.06
CA MET A 13 -4.95 -20.28 -2.08
C MET A 13 -3.86 -20.52 -1.04
N ASP A 14 -3.71 -21.78 -0.67
CA ASP A 14 -2.72 -22.28 0.28
C ASP A 14 -1.50 -22.88 -0.45
N ASP A 15 -1.76 -23.66 -1.50
CA ASP A 15 -0.72 -24.33 -2.28
C ASP A 15 -0.35 -23.50 -3.51
N PRO A 16 0.92 -23.10 -3.70
CA PRO A 16 1.38 -22.50 -4.95
C PRO A 16 1.01 -23.28 -6.21
N GLU A 17 0.87 -24.61 -6.14
CA GLU A 17 0.50 -25.44 -7.28
C GLU A 17 -0.91 -25.13 -7.82
N ASP A 18 -1.80 -24.57 -6.98
CA ASP A 18 -3.16 -24.19 -7.36
C ASP A 18 -3.20 -23.04 -8.37
N LEU A 19 -2.09 -22.33 -8.57
CA LEU A 19 -1.97 -21.32 -9.63
C LEU A 19 -2.23 -21.91 -11.02
N ARG A 20 -2.04 -23.22 -11.23
CA ARG A 20 -2.38 -23.87 -12.52
C ARG A 20 -3.88 -23.89 -12.80
N ASN A 21 -4.72 -23.67 -11.79
CA ASN A 21 -6.17 -23.62 -11.93
C ASN A 21 -6.67 -22.24 -12.37
N ILE A 22 -5.81 -21.23 -12.42
CA ILE A 22 -6.16 -19.89 -12.92
C ILE A 22 -6.08 -19.91 -14.44
N ASN A 23 -7.22 -19.73 -15.09
CA ASN A 23 -7.32 -19.76 -16.55
C ASN A 23 -6.84 -18.45 -17.21
N ASP A 24 -6.95 -17.33 -16.51
CA ASP A 24 -6.63 -16.01 -17.03
C ASP A 24 -5.90 -15.17 -15.98
N PHE A 25 -4.63 -14.90 -16.25
CA PHE A 25 -3.77 -14.05 -15.43
C PHE A 25 -3.71 -12.61 -15.95
N SER A 26 -4.38 -12.27 -17.04
CA SER A 26 -4.33 -10.91 -17.57
C SER A 26 -4.82 -9.89 -16.54
N ASN A 27 -4.06 -8.82 -16.37
CA ASN A 27 -4.33 -7.74 -15.42
C ASN A 27 -4.54 -8.25 -13.99
N THR A 28 -3.61 -9.07 -13.50
CA THR A 28 -3.64 -9.59 -12.13
C THR A 28 -2.39 -9.24 -11.34
N VAL A 29 -2.54 -9.25 -10.02
CA VAL A 29 -1.45 -9.12 -9.05
C VAL A 29 -1.46 -10.37 -8.18
N ILE A 30 -0.29 -11.01 -8.06
CA ILE A 30 -0.08 -12.19 -7.22
C ILE A 30 0.91 -11.83 -6.13
N LYS A 31 0.51 -12.04 -4.88
CA LYS A 31 1.34 -11.75 -3.71
C LYS A 31 0.98 -12.68 -2.55
N PRO A 32 1.94 -13.08 -1.70
CA PRO A 32 1.63 -13.61 -0.40
C PRO A 32 1.13 -12.50 0.54
N ASN A 33 0.39 -12.86 1.58
CA ASN A 33 -0.13 -11.92 2.59
C ASN A 33 0.82 -11.66 3.79
N HIS A 34 1.98 -12.31 3.84
CA HIS A 34 2.86 -12.33 5.02
C HIS A 34 4.20 -11.60 4.83
N GLY A 35 4.26 -10.58 3.98
CA GLY A 35 5.46 -9.75 3.86
C GLY A 35 5.35 -8.64 2.81
N ALA A 36 6.47 -7.98 2.54
CA ALA A 36 6.55 -6.88 1.58
C ALA A 36 7.55 -7.20 0.44
N GLY A 37 7.39 -6.53 -0.71
CA GLY A 37 8.29 -6.67 -1.88
C GLY A 37 8.15 -8.00 -2.64
N MET A 38 7.29 -8.91 -2.19
CA MET A 38 6.97 -10.17 -2.86
C MET A 38 5.71 -9.97 -3.70
N VAL A 39 5.85 -9.46 -4.92
CA VAL A 39 4.71 -9.17 -5.78
C VAL A 39 5.04 -9.49 -7.24
N LYS A 40 4.12 -10.16 -7.92
CA LYS A 40 4.13 -10.33 -9.37
C LYS A 40 2.95 -9.56 -9.95
N ILE A 41 3.24 -8.60 -10.82
CA ILE A 41 2.22 -7.89 -11.60
C ILE A 41 2.21 -8.49 -13.00
N ILE A 42 1.03 -8.83 -13.49
CA ILE A 42 0.80 -9.37 -14.83
C ILE A 42 -0.09 -8.38 -15.58
N GLY A 43 0.41 -7.89 -16.71
CA GLY A 43 -0.30 -6.94 -17.57
C GLY A 43 -1.37 -7.60 -18.44
N ASN A 44 -1.69 -6.98 -19.57
CA ASN A 44 -2.81 -7.39 -20.43
C ASN A 44 -2.69 -8.79 -21.07
N ASN A 45 -1.49 -9.37 -21.12
CA ASN A 45 -1.29 -10.68 -21.73
C ASN A 45 -1.33 -11.78 -20.67
N ASN A 46 -1.99 -12.89 -21.01
CA ASN A 46 -1.99 -14.08 -20.17
C ASN A 46 -0.61 -14.75 -20.17
N LEU A 47 -0.31 -15.54 -19.14
CA LEU A 47 0.95 -16.28 -19.01
C LEU A 47 0.96 -17.53 -19.90
N THR A 48 2.13 -17.85 -20.44
CA THR A 48 2.42 -19.15 -21.04
C THR A 48 2.63 -20.21 -19.96
N SER A 49 2.57 -21.50 -20.34
CA SER A 49 2.80 -22.60 -19.41
C SER A 49 4.16 -22.52 -18.70
N ASN A 50 5.22 -22.10 -19.41
CA ASN A 50 6.55 -21.95 -18.81
C ASN A 50 6.58 -20.80 -17.78
N GLU A 51 5.95 -19.67 -18.08
CA GLU A 51 5.88 -18.54 -17.15
C GLU A 51 5.05 -18.87 -15.89
N ILE A 52 4.05 -19.75 -16.01
CA ILE A 52 3.29 -20.27 -14.87
C ILE A 52 4.20 -21.12 -13.97
N GLU A 53 5.03 -22.00 -14.53
CA GLU A 53 5.97 -22.80 -13.73
C GLU A 53 7.03 -21.93 -13.01
N ASP A 54 7.51 -20.88 -13.67
CA ASP A 54 8.41 -19.89 -13.07
C ASP A 54 7.73 -19.13 -11.92
N LEU A 55 6.48 -18.69 -12.13
CA LEU A 55 5.67 -18.03 -11.11
C LEU A 55 5.45 -18.94 -9.88
N ILE A 56 5.09 -20.20 -10.11
CA ILE A 56 4.88 -21.19 -9.03
C ILE A 56 6.17 -21.39 -8.24
N SER A 57 7.31 -21.51 -8.94
CA SER A 57 8.63 -21.66 -8.32
C SER A 57 8.98 -20.43 -7.46
N GLN A 58 8.69 -19.23 -7.96
CA GLN A 58 8.88 -17.98 -7.24
C GLN A 58 7.98 -17.89 -5.99
N VAL A 59 6.69 -18.21 -6.13
CA VAL A 59 5.73 -18.18 -5.02
C VAL A 59 6.07 -19.23 -3.95
N LYS A 60 6.54 -20.42 -4.35
CA LYS A 60 7.07 -21.43 -3.40
C LYS A 60 8.23 -20.90 -2.57
N LEU A 61 9.11 -20.07 -3.15
CA LEU A 61 10.19 -19.43 -2.41
C LEU A 61 9.61 -18.40 -1.43
N TRP A 62 8.73 -17.52 -1.89
CA TRP A 62 8.07 -16.51 -1.06
C TRP A 62 7.31 -17.11 0.14
N MET A 63 6.58 -18.19 -0.08
CA MET A 63 5.83 -18.90 0.96
C MET A 63 6.70 -19.52 2.05
N LYS A 64 8.00 -19.70 1.80
CA LYS A 64 8.97 -20.19 2.81
C LYS A 64 9.62 -19.06 3.61
N ILE A 65 9.65 -17.84 3.08
CA ILE A 65 10.28 -16.69 3.73
C ILE A 65 9.53 -16.34 5.01
N ASP A 66 10.27 -16.23 6.12
CA ASP A 66 9.79 -15.55 7.32
C ASP A 66 10.18 -14.07 7.22
N PHE A 67 9.22 -13.25 6.81
CA PHE A 67 9.48 -11.81 6.62
C PHE A 67 9.73 -11.09 7.94
N SER A 68 9.24 -11.63 9.07
CA SER A 68 9.43 -11.00 10.38
C SER A 68 10.91 -10.94 10.80
N GLU A 69 11.72 -11.88 10.32
CA GLU A 69 13.18 -11.91 10.57
C GLU A 69 13.96 -11.01 9.61
N ILE A 70 13.41 -10.73 8.42
CA ILE A 70 14.07 -9.89 7.40
C ILE A 70 13.97 -8.43 7.77
N SER A 71 12.78 -7.96 8.13
CA SER A 71 12.51 -6.55 8.39
C SER A 71 12.33 -6.22 9.87
N PHE A 72 12.51 -7.19 10.78
CA PHE A 72 12.25 -7.02 12.21
C PHE A 72 10.81 -6.60 12.52
N GLU A 73 9.87 -7.13 11.74
CA GLU A 73 8.46 -6.81 11.80
C GLU A 73 7.67 -8.01 12.36
N PRO A 74 7.54 -8.14 13.70
CA PRO A 74 7.00 -9.34 14.34
C PRO A 74 5.54 -9.63 13.99
N HIS A 75 4.80 -8.64 13.48
CA HIS A 75 3.40 -8.80 13.11
C HIS A 75 3.20 -9.77 11.94
N TYR A 76 4.19 -9.94 11.05
CA TYR A 76 4.12 -10.94 9.97
C TYR A 76 4.22 -12.39 10.46
N LYS A 77 4.85 -12.63 11.62
CA LYS A 77 5.22 -13.97 12.10
C LYS A 77 4.02 -14.90 12.26
N ASN A 78 2.90 -14.35 12.73
CA ASN A 78 1.70 -15.11 13.09
C ASN A 78 0.62 -15.08 12.01
N ILE A 79 0.88 -14.45 10.85
CA ILE A 79 -0.07 -14.44 9.74
C ILE A 79 -0.12 -15.85 9.13
N GLU A 80 -1.32 -16.42 9.06
CA GLU A 80 -1.55 -17.62 8.27
C GLU A 80 -1.25 -17.28 6.80
N ARG A 81 -0.19 -17.91 6.27
CA ARG A 81 0.34 -17.61 4.94
C ARG A 81 -0.67 -18.03 3.89
N LYS A 82 -1.11 -17.08 3.08
CA LYS A 82 -1.98 -17.29 1.92
C LYS A 82 -1.37 -16.61 0.71
N ILE A 83 -1.68 -17.14 -0.46
CA ILE A 83 -1.40 -16.52 -1.75
C ILE A 83 -2.68 -15.84 -2.21
N ILE A 84 -2.56 -14.56 -2.55
CA ILE A 84 -3.65 -13.71 -3.03
C ILE A 84 -3.45 -13.48 -4.51
N VAL A 85 -4.50 -13.70 -5.29
CA VAL A 85 -4.62 -13.26 -6.69
C VAL A 85 -5.73 -12.23 -6.75
N GLU A 86 -5.40 -10.99 -7.09
CA GLU A 86 -6.32 -9.87 -7.17
C GLU A 86 -6.21 -9.18 -8.54
N LYS A 87 -7.23 -8.40 -8.91
CA LYS A 87 -7.14 -7.58 -10.13
C LYS A 87 -6.05 -6.51 -9.99
N SER A 88 -5.31 -6.30 -11.07
CA SER A 88 -4.42 -5.15 -11.20
C SER A 88 -5.26 -3.87 -11.34
N ILE A 89 -4.84 -2.84 -10.61
CA ILE A 89 -5.39 -1.48 -10.68
C ILE A 89 -4.39 -0.51 -11.35
N CYS A 90 -3.39 -1.05 -12.06
CA CYS A 90 -2.49 -0.25 -12.88
C CYS A 90 -3.23 0.28 -14.12
N GLU A 91 -2.89 1.50 -14.55
CA GLU A 91 -3.45 2.13 -15.74
C GLU A 91 -2.35 2.29 -16.80
N ASN A 92 -2.53 1.67 -17.96
CA ASN A 92 -1.52 1.68 -19.04
C ASN A 92 -0.12 1.24 -18.57
N ASP A 93 -0.06 0.16 -17.79
CA ASP A 93 1.16 -0.37 -17.15
C ASP A 93 1.84 0.60 -16.15
N ILE A 94 1.16 1.69 -15.77
CA ILE A 94 1.61 2.63 -14.75
C ILE A 94 0.94 2.26 -13.42
N ALA A 95 1.77 2.06 -12.40
CA ALA A 95 1.27 1.81 -11.05
C ALA A 95 0.54 3.04 -10.50
N PRO A 96 -0.54 2.84 -9.70
CA PRO A 96 -1.26 3.94 -9.10
C PRO A 96 -0.37 4.75 -8.15
N ILE A 97 -0.75 6.01 -7.93
CA ILE A 97 -0.17 6.83 -6.86
C ILE A 97 -0.48 6.17 -5.52
N ASP A 98 0.53 6.09 -4.66
CA ASP A 98 0.37 5.53 -3.32
C ASP A 98 0.06 6.67 -2.33
N TYR A 99 -1.13 6.61 -1.71
CA TYR A 99 -1.58 7.57 -0.72
C TYR A 99 -1.47 6.94 0.67
N LYS A 100 -0.39 7.28 1.39
CA LYS A 100 -0.10 6.74 2.72
C LYS A 100 -0.52 7.72 3.80
N PHE A 101 -1.61 7.41 4.49
CA PHE A 101 -2.08 8.21 5.60
C PHE A 101 -1.53 7.66 6.91
N HIS A 102 -0.59 8.38 7.50
CA HIS A 102 -0.11 8.11 8.86
C HIS A 102 -1.08 8.74 9.85
N CYS A 103 -1.89 7.92 10.51
CA CYS A 103 -2.93 8.36 11.44
C CYS A 103 -2.48 8.18 12.89
N PHE A 104 -2.67 9.22 13.70
CA PHE A 104 -2.27 9.28 15.10
C PHE A 104 -3.47 9.64 15.97
N LYS A 105 -3.89 8.70 16.81
CA LYS A 105 -5.01 8.93 17.74
C LYS A 105 -4.57 9.81 18.91
N GLN A 106 -5.33 10.86 19.16
CA GLN A 106 -5.09 11.81 20.24
C GLN A 106 -5.91 11.44 21.49
N LYS A 107 -5.56 12.01 22.64
CA LYS A 107 -6.26 11.75 23.93
C LYS A 107 -7.75 12.09 23.93
N ASN A 108 -8.20 12.95 23.02
CA ASN A 108 -9.59 13.36 22.85
C ASN A 108 -10.29 12.58 21.72
N ASP A 109 -9.76 11.41 21.33
CA ASP A 109 -10.20 10.56 20.23
C ASP A 109 -10.19 11.20 18.83
N SER A 110 -9.63 12.42 18.70
CA SER A 110 -9.37 12.99 17.37
C SER A 110 -8.20 12.30 16.69
N ILE A 111 -8.20 12.29 15.36
CA ILE A 111 -7.13 11.69 14.55
C ILE A 111 -6.37 12.81 13.86
N LYS A 112 -5.06 12.90 14.13
CA LYS A 112 -4.13 13.70 13.32
C LYS A 112 -3.55 12.84 12.22
N THR A 113 -3.33 13.44 11.06
CA THR A 113 -2.92 12.72 9.87
C THR A 113 -1.80 13.43 9.13
N LEU A 114 -0.74 12.69 8.84
CA LEU A 114 0.25 13.04 7.83
C LEU A 114 -0.02 12.19 6.59
N LEU A 115 -0.38 12.82 5.47
CA LEU A 115 -0.47 12.14 4.19
C LEU A 115 0.89 12.23 3.48
N GLN A 116 1.45 11.08 3.13
CA GLN A 116 2.59 10.92 2.23
C GLN A 116 2.07 10.41 0.88
N VAL A 117 2.20 11.23 -0.16
CA VAL A 117 1.83 10.89 -1.53
C VAL A 117 3.07 10.47 -2.28
N ILE A 118 3.08 9.28 -2.88
CA ILE A 118 4.25 8.75 -3.58
C ILE A 118 3.89 8.44 -5.03
N GLY A 119 4.55 9.14 -5.96
CA GLY A 119 4.42 8.95 -7.41
C GLY A 119 5.71 8.44 -8.05
N GLY A 120 5.59 7.82 -9.22
CA GLY A 120 6.76 7.48 -10.05
C GLY A 120 7.67 6.38 -9.49
N ARG A 121 7.14 5.50 -8.63
CA ARG A 121 7.92 4.46 -7.90
C ARG A 121 8.77 3.53 -8.76
N PHE A 122 8.37 3.28 -10.01
CA PHE A 122 9.02 2.32 -10.90
C PHE A 122 9.81 2.97 -12.04
N GLY A 123 10.06 4.28 -11.97
CA GLY A 123 10.90 5.01 -12.93
C GLY A 123 11.90 5.96 -12.25
N ASP A 124 12.71 6.67 -13.05
CA ASP A 124 13.83 7.52 -12.59
C ASP A 124 13.42 8.78 -11.78
N ASN A 125 12.15 8.93 -11.42
CA ASN A 125 11.55 10.17 -10.89
C ASN A 125 10.67 9.93 -9.65
N GLY A 126 11.07 9.02 -8.76
CA GLY A 126 10.39 8.81 -7.49
C GLY A 126 10.19 10.15 -6.76
N SER A 127 8.93 10.55 -6.61
CA SER A 127 8.54 11.86 -6.08
C SER A 127 7.61 11.67 -4.89
N GLN A 128 7.77 12.51 -3.88
CA GLN A 128 6.96 12.47 -2.67
C GLN A 128 6.44 13.85 -2.31
N GLU A 129 5.19 13.90 -1.88
CA GLU A 129 4.59 15.11 -1.32
C GLU A 129 3.98 14.79 0.04
N PHE A 130 4.05 15.74 0.96
CA PHE A 130 3.55 15.59 2.32
C PHE A 130 2.51 16.65 2.65
N TYR A 131 1.46 16.25 3.35
CA TYR A 131 0.36 17.13 3.77
C TYR A 131 -0.04 16.83 5.21
N LEU A 132 -0.39 17.86 5.98
CA LEU A 132 -0.80 17.75 7.37
C LEU A 132 -2.30 18.07 7.51
N ASP A 133 -3.10 17.09 7.93
CA ASP A 133 -4.54 17.22 8.25
C ASP A 133 -5.45 17.80 7.13
N ASN A 134 -4.92 18.10 5.95
CA ASN A 134 -5.64 18.65 4.80
C ASN A 134 -4.96 18.24 3.48
N LEU A 135 -5.56 18.62 2.35
CA LEU A 135 -5.03 18.38 1.00
C LEU A 135 -4.63 19.67 0.26
N ASP A 136 -4.85 20.83 0.89
CA ASP A 136 -4.71 22.14 0.23
C ASP A 136 -3.28 22.67 0.30
N ASN A 137 -2.54 22.30 1.35
CA ASN A 137 -1.19 22.80 1.58
C ASN A 137 -0.16 21.67 1.64
N CYS A 138 0.60 21.53 0.56
CA CYS A 138 1.78 20.66 0.54
C CYS A 138 2.90 21.30 1.36
N ILE A 139 3.33 20.61 2.42
CA ILE A 139 4.33 21.11 3.37
C ILE A 139 5.76 20.70 3.00
N ARG A 140 5.92 19.69 2.13
CA ARG A 140 7.21 19.18 1.69
C ARG A 140 7.09 18.44 0.38
N LYS A 141 8.07 18.64 -0.50
CA LYS A 141 8.28 17.88 -1.74
C LYS A 141 9.67 17.27 -1.75
N ILE A 142 9.80 16.01 -2.16
CA ILE A 142 11.07 15.30 -2.31
C ILE A 142 11.10 14.68 -3.70
N GLY A 143 12.18 14.88 -4.46
CA GLY A 143 12.34 14.29 -5.79
C GLY A 143 11.46 14.90 -6.89
N CYS A 144 10.55 15.82 -6.57
CA CYS A 144 9.69 16.49 -7.53
C CYS A 144 10.52 17.43 -8.43
N LYS A 145 10.48 17.18 -9.75
CA LYS A 145 11.17 18.02 -10.76
C LYS A 145 10.39 19.27 -11.15
N THR A 146 9.11 19.34 -10.78
CA THR A 146 8.22 20.45 -11.11
C THR A 146 7.46 20.92 -9.87
N GLU A 147 6.95 22.14 -9.94
CA GLU A 147 6.07 22.71 -8.90
C GLU A 147 4.66 22.13 -8.92
N SER A 148 4.32 21.32 -9.93
CA SER A 148 3.00 20.69 -10.01
C SER A 148 2.79 19.72 -8.85
N SER A 149 1.55 19.65 -8.37
CA SER A 149 1.11 18.66 -7.37
C SER A 149 1.16 17.26 -7.97
N LEU A 150 1.61 16.28 -7.20
CA LEU A 150 1.46 14.86 -7.54
C LEU A 150 0.01 14.41 -7.40
N VAL A 151 -0.79 15.09 -6.55
CA VAL A 151 -2.20 14.80 -6.38
C VAL A 151 -3.00 15.38 -7.55
N PRO A 152 -3.63 14.55 -8.41
CA PRO A 152 -4.53 15.03 -9.45
C PRO A 152 -5.79 15.64 -8.83
N LYS A 153 -6.34 16.69 -9.44
CA LYS A 153 -7.52 17.40 -8.89
C LYS A 153 -8.73 16.48 -8.76
N GLU A 154 -8.90 15.58 -9.71
CA GLU A 154 -9.95 14.57 -9.72
C GLU A 154 -9.89 13.60 -8.54
N HIS A 155 -8.72 13.42 -7.90
CA HIS A 155 -8.56 12.54 -6.75
C HIS A 155 -8.98 13.22 -5.43
N HIS A 156 -9.11 14.55 -5.37
CA HIS A 156 -9.36 15.28 -4.11
C HIS A 156 -10.60 14.79 -3.36
N GLN A 157 -11.73 14.58 -4.05
CA GLN A 157 -12.97 14.13 -3.38
C GLN A 157 -12.85 12.71 -2.82
N LEU A 158 -12.14 11.82 -3.52
CA LEU A 158 -11.88 10.46 -3.05
C LEU A 158 -10.90 10.45 -1.86
N LEU A 159 -9.92 11.36 -1.85
CA LEU A 159 -8.99 11.49 -0.72
C LEU A 159 -9.67 12.09 0.52
N LEU A 160 -10.58 13.06 0.36
CA LEU A 160 -11.42 13.52 1.46
C LEU A 160 -12.28 12.37 2.02
N LYS A 161 -12.80 11.51 1.13
CA LYS A 161 -13.50 10.29 1.55
C LYS A 161 -12.57 9.33 2.29
N ALA A 162 -11.34 9.13 1.82
CA ALA A 162 -10.33 8.30 2.50
C ALA A 162 -10.03 8.84 3.91
N MET A 163 -9.90 10.15 4.09
CA MET A 163 -9.70 10.77 5.42
C MET A 163 -10.86 10.46 6.38
N GLU A 164 -12.11 10.48 5.91
CA GLU A 164 -13.26 10.07 6.74
C GLU A 164 -13.24 8.58 7.08
N LEU A 165 -12.86 7.72 6.13
CA LEU A 165 -12.74 6.28 6.36
C LEU A 165 -11.59 5.96 7.32
N ASN A 166 -10.50 6.71 7.27
CA ASN A 166 -9.35 6.57 8.15
C ASN A 166 -9.73 6.82 9.62
N LYS A 167 -10.67 7.72 9.90
CA LYS A 167 -11.19 7.93 11.27
C LYS A 167 -11.85 6.68 11.84
N VAL A 168 -12.40 5.81 11.01
CA VAL A 168 -13.00 4.53 11.43
C VAL A 168 -11.94 3.45 11.53
N LEU A 169 -11.03 3.38 10.55
CA LEU A 169 -9.97 2.36 10.50
C LEU A 169 -8.89 2.53 11.58
N SER A 170 -8.71 3.74 12.11
CA SER A 170 -7.67 4.04 13.11
C SER A 170 -8.17 4.05 14.57
N GLN A 171 -9.45 3.79 14.83
CA GLN A 171 -10.03 3.99 16.18
C GLN A 171 -9.37 3.15 17.28
N ASP A 172 -8.94 1.95 16.93
CA ASP A 172 -8.38 0.98 17.86
C ASP A 172 -6.85 1.09 18.01
N PHE A 173 -6.22 2.05 17.32
CA PHE A 173 -4.77 2.16 17.27
C PHE A 173 -4.28 3.56 17.65
N ASN A 174 -3.25 3.62 18.50
CA ASN A 174 -2.56 4.88 18.79
C ASN A 174 -1.86 5.44 17.55
N TYR A 175 -1.35 4.54 16.70
CA TYR A 175 -0.78 4.84 15.39
C TYR A 175 -1.09 3.72 14.41
N VAL A 176 -1.46 4.10 13.18
CA VAL A 176 -1.54 3.17 12.04
C VAL A 176 -1.33 3.95 10.75
N ARG A 177 -0.56 3.37 9.81
CA ARG A 177 -0.48 3.86 8.44
C ARG A 177 -1.52 3.12 7.59
N ILE A 178 -2.31 3.87 6.83
CA ILE A 178 -3.37 3.35 5.99
C ILE A 178 -3.06 3.72 4.55
N ASP A 179 -2.92 2.71 3.72
CA ASP A 179 -2.56 2.89 2.32
C ASP A 179 -3.80 2.84 1.44
N TRP A 180 -3.91 3.79 0.54
CA TRP A 180 -4.98 3.89 -0.43
C TRP A 180 -4.44 4.04 -1.85
N TYR A 181 -5.20 3.50 -2.79
CA TYR A 181 -4.99 3.68 -4.22
C TYR A 181 -6.25 4.28 -4.84
N ILE A 182 -6.06 5.06 -5.90
CA ILE A 182 -7.16 5.53 -6.74
C ILE A 182 -6.88 5.06 -8.16
N SER A 183 -7.86 4.38 -8.75
CA SER A 183 -7.83 3.97 -10.16
C SER A 183 -9.23 3.97 -10.75
N ASN A 184 -9.37 4.47 -11.98
CA ASN A 184 -10.63 4.57 -12.72
C ASN A 184 -11.75 5.24 -11.92
N GLY A 185 -11.41 6.23 -11.07
CA GLY A 185 -12.37 6.93 -10.21
C GLY A 185 -12.85 6.15 -8.98
N TYR A 186 -12.28 4.99 -8.71
CA TYR A 186 -12.57 4.19 -7.51
C TYR A 186 -11.44 4.31 -6.49
N LEU A 187 -11.81 4.29 -5.22
CA LEU A 187 -10.91 4.31 -4.08
C LEU A 187 -10.72 2.88 -3.56
N TYR A 188 -9.49 2.39 -3.53
CA TYR A 188 -9.14 1.04 -3.07
C TYR A 188 -8.25 1.09 -1.84
N PHE A 189 -8.63 0.34 -0.81
CA PHE A 189 -7.83 0.09 0.38
C PHE A 189 -6.70 -0.89 0.03
N GLY A 190 -5.47 -0.53 0.40
CA GLY A 190 -4.28 -1.35 0.24
C GLY A 190 -3.97 -2.17 1.48
N GLU A 191 -3.48 -1.51 2.53
CA GLU A 191 -3.02 -2.17 3.75
C GLU A 191 -3.12 -1.28 5.00
N LEU A 192 -3.14 -1.92 6.17
CA LEU A 192 -2.82 -1.30 7.45
C LEU A 192 -1.39 -1.68 7.83
N THR A 193 -0.54 -0.70 8.09
CA THR A 193 0.86 -0.91 8.48
C THR A 193 1.14 -0.26 9.84
N PHE A 194 1.70 -1.05 10.76
CA PHE A 194 2.00 -0.61 12.13
C PHE A 194 3.47 -0.18 12.32
N THR A 195 4.36 -0.60 11.42
CA THR A 195 5.81 -0.30 11.46
C THR A 195 6.28 0.16 10.10
N SER A 196 5.94 1.40 9.74
CA SER A 196 6.29 1.94 8.41
C SER A 196 7.80 1.88 8.16
N GLY A 197 8.20 1.22 7.06
CA GLY A 197 9.61 1.04 6.71
C GLY A 197 10.42 0.34 7.81
N ALA A 198 9.82 -0.64 8.49
CA ALA A 198 10.40 -1.36 9.63
C ALA A 198 10.76 -0.45 10.84
N GLY A 199 10.27 0.79 10.87
CA GLY A 199 10.71 1.79 11.86
C GLY A 199 12.13 2.31 11.62
N LEU A 200 12.72 2.03 10.45
CA LEU A 200 14.08 2.43 10.08
C LEU A 200 14.11 3.49 8.96
N SER A 201 12.95 3.89 8.43
CA SER A 201 12.87 4.88 7.37
C SER A 201 13.18 6.28 7.89
N VAL A 202 14.18 6.93 7.27
CA VAL A 202 14.54 8.34 7.52
C VAL A 202 13.94 9.30 6.49
N SER A 203 12.97 8.83 5.70
CA SER A 203 12.45 9.56 4.53
C SER A 203 11.63 10.80 4.88
N PHE A 204 11.20 10.92 6.14
CA PHE A 204 10.37 12.03 6.60
C PHE A 204 11.22 13.26 6.94
N GLY A 205 12.48 13.08 7.36
CA GLY A 205 13.34 14.15 7.88
C GLY A 205 13.02 14.52 9.34
N ASP A 206 14.03 15.01 10.06
CA ASP A 206 14.02 15.17 11.53
C ASP A 206 12.81 15.93 12.08
N ASP A 207 12.34 16.97 11.39
CA ASP A 207 11.25 17.81 11.85
C ASP A 207 9.87 17.13 11.74
N LEU A 208 9.63 16.37 10.67
CA LEU A 208 8.40 15.58 10.54
C LEU A 208 8.42 14.34 11.43
N GLU A 209 9.58 13.70 11.60
CA GLU A 209 9.73 12.61 12.57
C GLU A 209 9.45 13.08 13.99
N LYS A 210 9.98 14.25 14.36
CA LYS A 210 9.69 14.88 15.66
C LYS A 210 8.19 15.19 15.80
N LEU A 211 7.58 15.80 14.78
CA LEU A 211 6.14 16.11 14.80
C LEU A 211 5.29 14.85 14.99
N MET A 212 5.56 13.80 14.22
CA MET A 212 4.86 12.51 14.36
C MET A 212 5.07 11.89 15.73
N SER A 213 6.28 11.99 16.28
CA SER A 213 6.59 11.51 17.63
C SER A 213 5.80 12.26 18.71
N GLU A 214 5.59 13.57 18.56
CA GLU A 214 4.75 14.36 19.45
C GLU A 214 3.26 14.01 19.35
N TRP A 215 2.81 13.55 18.18
CA TRP A 215 1.42 13.13 17.95
C TRP A 215 1.13 11.71 18.42
N TRP A 216 2.15 10.85 18.48
CA TRP A 216 2.00 9.48 18.93
C TRP A 216 1.87 9.42 20.45
N VAL A 217 0.63 9.54 20.92
CA VAL A 217 0.29 9.34 22.33
C VAL A 217 0.12 7.85 22.59
N LEU A 218 0.90 7.32 23.53
CA LEU A 218 0.79 5.93 24.01
C LEU A 218 -0.36 5.77 25.02
#